data_AF-A0A646KK58-F1
#
_entry.id   AF-A0A646KK58-F1
#
_cell.length_a   1.000
_cell.length_b   1.000
_cell.length_c   1.000
_cell.angle_alpha   90.00
_cell.angle_beta   90.00
_cell.angle_gamma   90.00
#
_symmetry.space_group_name_H-M   'P 1'
#
loop_
_entity.id
_entity.type
_entity.pdbx_description
1 polymer ?
#
loop_
_entity_poly.entity_id
_entity_poly.type
_entity_poly.pdbx_seq_one_letter_code
_entity_poly.pdbx_strand_id
1 'polypeptide(L)'
;MIKTDLSRRRFVGASAGVVGALALTTVGEAAAAPAADPAWSAGRSRNGWQVLRTATSFRIEGSDSTVRLADGDAATVLLHVARRFNYEIDSLRSGDVRGWTDNRKVKADYESNHLSGTAIAIRPLAYPAGSKGNLYPHELIVVRDILAELDGVVAWGGDFTTPKESHFEIAVKPGHPRLKGVARKIRGWEAGPGNEGAGAIDAFAPKRRSAARAFQRRAA
;
A
#
# COMPACT_ATOMS: atom_id res chain seq x y z
N MET A 1 15.00 11.52 -55.24
CA MET A 1 16.44 11.40 -54.90
C MET A 1 16.55 10.97 -53.45
N ILE A 2 16.91 9.70 -53.21
CA ILE A 2 18.01 9.20 -52.37
C ILE A 2 18.06 7.70 -52.67
N LYS A 3 19.26 7.26 -53.05
CA LYS A 3 19.61 5.91 -53.51
C LYS A 3 20.12 5.06 -52.33
N THR A 4 20.13 3.74 -52.56
CA THR A 4 21.10 2.71 -52.10
C THR A 4 21.11 2.38 -50.60
N ASP A 5 21.36 1.15 -50.15
CA ASP A 5 21.46 -0.20 -50.71
C ASP A 5 21.63 -1.09 -49.45
N LEU A 6 20.98 -2.24 -49.34
CA LEU A 6 21.42 -3.27 -48.40
C LEU A 6 21.53 -4.60 -49.12
N SER A 7 22.81 -4.94 -49.28
CA SER A 7 23.39 -5.97 -50.11
C SER A 7 23.13 -7.38 -49.60
N ARG A 8 23.01 -8.28 -50.58
CA ARG A 8 22.90 -9.74 -50.47
C ARG A 8 24.23 -10.33 -50.00
N ARG A 9 24.20 -11.30 -49.08
CA ARG A 9 25.13 -12.44 -49.12
C ARG A 9 24.41 -13.75 -48.78
N ARG A 10 24.23 -14.56 -49.81
CA ARG A 10 24.01 -16.00 -49.75
C ARG A 10 25.28 -16.67 -49.22
N PHE A 11 25.12 -17.70 -48.40
CA PHE A 11 26.06 -18.81 -48.36
C PHE A 11 25.27 -20.10 -48.18
N VAL A 12 25.27 -20.94 -49.22
CA VAL A 12 24.97 -22.36 -49.14
C VAL A 12 26.31 -23.04 -49.40
N GLY A 13 26.71 -23.95 -48.50
CA GLY A 13 27.91 -24.76 -48.61
C GLY A 13 27.67 -26.09 -47.91
N ALA A 14 27.95 -27.17 -48.62
CA ALA A 14 27.44 -28.51 -48.41
C ALA A 14 28.20 -29.36 -47.37
N SER A 15 27.46 -30.31 -46.79
CA SER A 15 27.80 -31.64 -46.26
C SER A 15 29.27 -32.07 -46.08
N ALA A 16 29.58 -32.58 -44.89
CA ALA A 16 30.39 -33.80 -44.69
C ALA A 16 30.04 -34.42 -43.32
N GLY A 17 29.72 -35.72 -43.32
CA GLY A 17 29.36 -36.47 -42.13
C GLY A 17 30.55 -36.90 -41.29
N VAL A 18 30.37 -36.92 -39.98
CA VAL A 18 31.05 -37.81 -39.03
C VAL A 18 30.00 -38.25 -38.02
N VAL A 19 29.73 -39.56 -37.98
CA VAL A 19 28.95 -40.21 -36.93
C VAL A 19 29.81 -40.20 -35.67
N GLY A 20 29.56 -39.25 -34.79
CA GLY A 20 30.14 -39.19 -33.45
C GLY A 20 29.00 -39.26 -32.43
N ALA A 21 28.97 -40.30 -31.61
CA ALA A 21 27.95 -40.52 -30.59
C ALA A 21 27.93 -39.33 -29.61
N LEU A 22 26.94 -38.45 -29.77
CA LEU A 22 26.59 -37.43 -28.80
C LEU A 22 25.81 -38.13 -27.68
N ALA A 23 26.50 -38.43 -26.58
CA ALA A 23 25.84 -38.64 -25.30
C ALA A 23 25.17 -37.30 -24.92
N LEU A 24 23.91 -37.13 -25.30
CA LEU A 24 23.04 -36.08 -24.78
C LEU A 24 22.79 -36.40 -23.31
N THR A 25 23.68 -35.95 -22.43
CA THR A 25 23.33 -35.77 -21.03
C THR A 25 22.34 -34.61 -20.99
N THR A 26 21.05 -34.93 -21.10
CA THR A 26 19.99 -34.00 -20.72
C THR A 26 20.12 -33.80 -19.21
N VAL A 27 20.99 -32.87 -18.81
CA VAL A 27 20.94 -32.31 -17.47
C VAL A 27 19.66 -31.48 -17.47
N GLY A 28 18.55 -32.13 -17.11
CA GLY A 28 17.33 -31.41 -16.78
C GLY A 28 17.67 -30.53 -15.59
N GLU A 29 17.90 -29.24 -15.84
CA GLU A 29 17.78 -28.24 -14.79
C GLU A 29 16.35 -28.34 -14.29
N ALA A 30 16.18 -29.06 -13.17
CA ALA A 30 14.97 -28.99 -12.38
C ALA A 30 14.84 -27.53 -11.96
N ALA A 31 14.02 -26.77 -12.68
CA ALA A 31 13.64 -25.42 -12.30
C ALA A 31 13.14 -25.50 -10.86
N ALA A 32 13.92 -24.94 -9.94
CA ALA A 32 13.55 -24.90 -8.54
C ALA A 32 12.17 -24.24 -8.45
N ALA A 33 11.20 -24.96 -7.91
CA ALA A 33 9.89 -24.38 -7.64
C ALA A 33 10.10 -23.10 -6.80
N PRO A 34 9.42 -21.99 -7.11
CA PRO A 34 9.56 -20.78 -6.32
C PRO A 34 9.29 -21.13 -4.86
N ALA A 35 10.23 -20.79 -3.97
CA ALA A 35 10.07 -21.00 -2.55
C ALA A 35 8.73 -20.38 -2.11
N ALA A 36 7.89 -21.16 -1.43
CA ALA A 36 6.61 -20.67 -0.94
C ALA A 36 6.85 -19.47 -0.01
N ASP A 37 6.06 -18.40 -0.18
CA ASP A 37 6.15 -17.22 0.67
C ASP A 37 6.09 -17.63 2.16
N PRO A 38 7.00 -17.12 3.02
CA PRO A 38 7.03 -17.49 4.42
C PRO A 38 5.71 -17.12 5.11
N ALA A 39 5.16 -18.05 5.89
CA ALA A 39 3.95 -17.81 6.66
C ALA A 39 4.27 -17.09 7.97
N TRP A 40 3.55 -16.01 8.28
CA TRP A 40 3.65 -15.29 9.53
C TRP A 40 3.18 -16.15 10.71
N SER A 41 4.10 -16.62 11.56
CA SER A 41 3.78 -17.51 12.68
C SER A 41 3.45 -16.78 13.98
N ALA A 42 3.84 -15.51 14.12
CA ALA A 42 3.67 -14.78 15.37
C ALA A 42 2.21 -14.42 15.68
N GLY A 43 1.87 -14.42 16.98
CA GLY A 43 0.56 -14.00 17.48
C GLY A 43 0.33 -12.47 17.44
N ARG A 44 1.38 -11.69 17.15
CA ARG A 44 1.32 -10.25 16.96
C ARG A 44 1.81 -9.87 15.56
N SER A 45 1.25 -8.83 14.98
CA SER A 45 1.73 -8.20 13.75
C SER A 45 2.96 -7.34 14.00
N ARG A 46 3.60 -6.88 12.93
CA ARG A 46 4.82 -6.06 12.98
C ARG A 46 4.67 -4.80 13.84
N ASN A 47 3.51 -4.13 13.82
CA ASN A 47 3.22 -2.97 14.66
C ASN A 47 2.79 -3.32 16.11
N GLY A 48 2.87 -4.59 16.51
CA GLY A 48 2.64 -5.05 17.88
C GLY A 48 1.19 -5.36 18.25
N TRP A 49 0.26 -5.24 17.30
CA TRP A 49 -1.15 -5.56 17.50
C TRP A 49 -1.41 -7.07 17.44
N GLN A 50 -2.42 -7.54 18.16
CA GLN A 50 -2.76 -8.96 18.15
C GLN A 50 -3.32 -9.37 16.79
N VAL A 51 -2.82 -10.47 16.24
CA VAL A 51 -3.39 -11.05 15.02
C VAL A 51 -4.80 -11.54 15.32
N LEU A 52 -5.76 -11.13 14.48
CA LEU A 52 -7.17 -11.41 14.68
C LEU A 52 -7.59 -12.67 13.92
N ARG A 53 -8.54 -13.42 14.49
CA ARG A 53 -9.21 -14.52 13.80
C ARG A 53 -10.31 -14.02 12.85
N THR A 54 -10.92 -12.90 13.20
CA THR A 54 -11.92 -12.21 12.39
C THR A 54 -11.84 -10.71 12.65
N ALA A 55 -12.22 -9.93 11.66
CA ALA A 55 -12.31 -8.48 11.73
C ALA A 55 -13.71 -8.00 11.35
N THR A 56 -14.11 -6.88 11.93
CA THR A 56 -15.40 -6.21 11.72
C THR A 56 -15.43 -5.52 10.36
N SER A 57 -16.55 -5.61 9.66
CA SER A 57 -16.76 -4.93 8.39
C SER A 57 -17.29 -3.52 8.61
N PHE A 58 -16.66 -2.54 7.97
CA PHE A 58 -17.04 -1.14 8.02
C PHE A 58 -17.29 -0.62 6.61
N ARG A 59 -18.31 0.22 6.46
CA ARG A 59 -18.51 1.00 5.22
C ARG A 59 -17.56 2.20 5.23
N ILE A 60 -16.97 2.49 4.08
CA ILE A 60 -16.22 3.74 3.89
C ILE A 60 -17.22 4.79 3.44
N GLU A 61 -17.55 5.73 4.33
CA GLU A 61 -18.52 6.78 4.06
C GLU A 61 -18.15 7.61 2.83
N GLY A 62 -19.15 7.99 2.04
CA GLY A 62 -18.96 8.68 0.76
C GLY A 62 -18.59 7.76 -0.40
N SER A 63 -18.60 6.44 -0.19
CA SER A 63 -18.23 5.45 -1.21
C SER A 63 -19.13 4.20 -1.19
N ASP A 64 -18.97 3.37 -2.22
CA ASP A 64 -19.54 2.02 -2.30
C ASP A 64 -18.60 0.93 -1.76
N SER A 65 -17.49 1.33 -1.17
CA SER A 65 -16.46 0.42 -0.68
C SER A 65 -16.69 0.05 0.79
N THR A 66 -16.30 -1.17 1.13
CA THR A 66 -16.28 -1.67 2.51
C THR A 66 -14.90 -2.22 2.82
N VAL A 67 -14.52 -2.20 4.09
CA VAL A 67 -13.21 -2.68 4.54
C VAL A 67 -13.36 -3.39 5.88
N ARG A 68 -12.61 -4.47 6.07
CA ARG A 68 -12.57 -5.20 7.35
C ARG A 68 -11.40 -4.71 8.19
N LEU A 69 -11.62 -4.34 9.45
CA LEU A 69 -10.62 -3.73 10.33
C LEU A 69 -10.74 -4.23 11.78
N ALA A 70 -9.69 -4.00 12.57
CA ALA A 70 -9.78 -4.07 14.02
C ALA A 70 -10.72 -2.98 14.54
N ASP A 71 -11.55 -3.32 15.53
CA ASP A 71 -12.48 -2.38 16.13
C ASP A 71 -11.80 -1.20 16.85
N GLY A 72 -12.61 -0.20 17.19
CA GLY A 72 -12.20 0.91 18.05
C GLY A 72 -11.37 1.97 17.35
N ASP A 73 -10.38 2.51 18.05
CA ASP A 73 -9.62 3.69 17.61
C ASP A 73 -8.82 3.42 16.32
N ALA A 74 -8.37 2.18 16.07
CA ALA A 74 -7.68 1.80 14.84
C ALA A 74 -8.62 1.89 13.62
N ALA A 75 -9.82 1.32 13.69
CA ALA A 75 -10.83 1.47 12.63
C ALA A 75 -11.18 2.93 12.39
N THR A 76 -11.41 3.72 13.46
CA THR A 76 -11.76 5.15 13.35
C THR A 76 -10.71 5.91 12.53
N VAL A 77 -9.43 5.70 12.82
CA VAL A 77 -8.33 6.37 12.12
C VAL A 77 -8.18 5.90 10.68
N LEU A 78 -8.20 4.59 10.42
CA LEU A 78 -8.02 4.05 9.07
C LEU A 78 -9.21 4.36 8.15
N LEU A 79 -10.44 4.38 8.68
CA LEU A 79 -11.61 4.85 7.94
C LEU A 79 -11.49 6.32 7.57
N HIS A 80 -10.98 7.17 8.47
CA HIS A 80 -10.71 8.57 8.14
C HIS A 80 -9.70 8.71 7.00
N VAL A 81 -8.61 7.93 6.99
CA VAL A 81 -7.66 7.90 5.85
C VAL A 81 -8.38 7.53 4.55
N ALA A 82 -9.19 6.48 4.55
CA ALA A 82 -9.92 6.04 3.36
C ALA A 82 -10.93 7.10 2.88
N ARG A 83 -11.63 7.78 3.80
CA ARG A 83 -12.56 8.87 3.49
C ARG A 83 -11.85 10.07 2.88
N ARG A 84 -10.72 10.50 3.46
CA ARG A 84 -9.87 11.57 2.89
C ARG A 84 -9.43 11.22 1.48
N PHE A 85 -8.96 9.99 1.26
CA PHE A 85 -8.60 9.52 -0.09
C PHE A 85 -9.79 9.58 -1.06
N ASN A 86 -10.95 9.09 -0.63
CA ASN A 86 -12.18 9.07 -1.45
C ASN A 86 -12.63 10.45 -1.92
N TYR A 87 -12.59 11.44 -1.02
CA TYR A 87 -13.08 12.79 -1.30
C TYR A 87 -12.06 13.68 -2.01
N GLU A 88 -10.77 13.49 -1.74
CA GLU A 88 -9.74 14.48 -2.11
C GLU A 88 -8.72 13.96 -3.13
N ILE A 89 -8.75 12.66 -3.45
CA ILE A 89 -7.86 12.03 -4.44
C ILE A 89 -8.67 11.37 -5.56
N ASP A 90 -9.36 10.26 -5.26
CA ASP A 90 -10.18 9.55 -6.24
C ASP A 90 -11.27 8.74 -5.52
N SER A 91 -12.47 8.76 -6.08
CA SER A 91 -13.63 8.08 -5.51
C SER A 91 -13.41 6.57 -5.49
N LEU A 92 -13.63 5.97 -4.32
CA LEU A 92 -13.41 4.57 -4.06
C LEU A 92 -14.62 3.74 -4.50
N ARG A 93 -14.33 2.72 -5.30
CA ARG A 93 -15.31 1.75 -5.80
C ARG A 93 -15.25 0.48 -4.96
N SER A 94 -16.23 -0.40 -5.14
CA SER A 94 -16.19 -1.73 -4.51
C SER A 94 -14.91 -2.48 -4.91
N GLY A 95 -14.20 -3.02 -3.92
CA GLY A 95 -12.94 -3.75 -4.11
C GLY A 95 -11.68 -2.89 -4.18
N ASP A 96 -11.79 -1.55 -4.18
CA ASP A 96 -10.62 -0.67 -4.20
C ASP A 96 -9.83 -0.70 -2.89
N VAL A 97 -10.46 -1.02 -1.76
CA VAL A 97 -9.77 -1.05 -0.46
C VAL A 97 -9.64 -2.47 0.07
N ARG A 98 -8.42 -2.86 0.42
CA ARG A 98 -8.12 -4.11 1.12
C ARG A 98 -7.76 -3.82 2.58
N GLY A 99 -8.44 -4.47 3.52
CA GLY A 99 -8.17 -4.36 4.95
C GLY A 99 -7.61 -5.66 5.51
N TRP A 100 -8.26 -6.17 6.56
CA TRP A 100 -7.90 -7.43 7.22
C TRP A 100 -7.93 -8.64 6.28
N THR A 101 -7.01 -9.57 6.52
CA THR A 101 -6.93 -10.87 5.85
C THR A 101 -6.56 -11.96 6.87
N ASP A 102 -7.02 -13.19 6.64
CA ASP A 102 -6.56 -14.39 7.37
C ASP A 102 -5.38 -15.08 6.67
N ASN A 103 -5.02 -14.65 5.46
CA ASN A 103 -3.90 -15.19 4.70
C ASN A 103 -2.57 -14.80 5.37
N ARG A 104 -1.97 -15.76 6.08
CA ARG A 104 -0.71 -15.57 6.79
C ARG A 104 0.53 -15.54 5.90
N LYS A 105 0.42 -15.78 4.59
CA LYS A 105 1.54 -15.64 3.67
C LYS A 105 1.82 -14.16 3.46
N VAL A 106 2.96 -13.70 3.98
CA VAL A 106 3.38 -12.30 3.92
C VAL A 106 4.68 -12.20 3.13
N LYS A 107 4.74 -11.26 2.19
CA LYS A 107 5.93 -11.00 1.38
C LYS A 107 6.83 -9.93 1.99
N ALA A 108 6.25 -9.08 2.83
CA ALA A 108 6.96 -8.09 3.61
C ALA A 108 6.37 -8.00 5.02
N ASP A 109 7.21 -7.70 6.01
CA ASP A 109 6.80 -7.68 7.42
C ASP A 109 5.59 -6.78 7.70
N TYR A 110 5.49 -5.62 7.04
CA TYR A 110 4.37 -4.70 7.22
C TYR A 110 3.02 -5.33 6.80
N GLU A 111 3.03 -6.34 5.91
CA GLU A 111 1.81 -7.02 5.47
C GLU A 111 1.16 -7.79 6.61
N SER A 112 1.93 -8.19 7.63
CA SER A 112 1.38 -8.77 8.85
C SER A 112 0.41 -7.84 9.59
N ASN A 113 0.46 -6.53 9.36
CA ASN A 113 -0.47 -5.56 9.96
C ASN A 113 -1.90 -5.68 9.38
N HIS A 114 -2.07 -6.30 8.20
CA HIS A 114 -3.39 -6.71 7.72
C HIS A 114 -3.96 -7.87 8.55
N LEU A 115 -3.13 -8.78 9.07
CA LEU A 115 -3.59 -9.90 9.91
C LEU A 115 -4.19 -9.42 11.24
N SER A 116 -3.74 -8.27 11.75
CA SER A 116 -4.30 -7.63 12.94
C SER A 116 -5.39 -6.61 12.63
N GLY A 117 -5.73 -6.38 11.35
CA GLY A 117 -6.76 -5.42 10.94
C GLY A 117 -6.37 -3.96 11.16
N THR A 118 -5.06 -3.67 11.21
CA THR A 118 -4.50 -2.34 11.52
C THR A 118 -3.75 -1.72 10.35
N ALA A 119 -4.02 -2.22 9.15
CA ALA A 119 -3.55 -1.66 7.89
C ALA A 119 -4.64 -1.72 6.82
N ILE A 120 -4.58 -0.78 5.90
CA ILE A 120 -5.36 -0.77 4.66
C ILE A 120 -4.43 -0.59 3.46
N ALA A 121 -4.82 -1.18 2.33
CA ALA A 121 -4.24 -0.90 1.03
C ALA A 121 -5.32 -0.33 0.12
N ILE A 122 -5.16 0.92 -0.31
CA ILE A 122 -6.08 1.61 -1.22
C ILE A 122 -5.56 1.45 -2.65
N ARG A 123 -6.38 0.93 -3.54
CA ARG A 123 -6.09 0.64 -4.96
C ARG A 123 -4.74 -0.07 -5.17
N PRO A 124 -4.50 -1.23 -4.52
CA PRO A 124 -3.20 -1.90 -4.53
C PRO A 124 -2.72 -2.35 -5.92
N LEU A 125 -3.61 -2.45 -6.90
CA LEU A 125 -3.24 -2.73 -8.30
C LEU A 125 -2.72 -1.49 -9.03
N ALA A 126 -3.22 -0.30 -8.69
CA ALA A 126 -2.74 0.97 -9.24
C ALA A 126 -1.43 1.40 -8.60
N TYR A 127 -1.23 1.04 -7.31
CA TYR A 127 -0.04 1.41 -6.53
C TYR A 127 0.66 0.15 -5.98
N PRO A 128 1.31 -0.64 -6.85
CA PRO A 128 1.91 -1.92 -6.48
C PRO A 128 3.17 -1.74 -5.61
N ALA A 129 3.53 -2.79 -4.87
CA ALA A 129 4.74 -2.82 -4.06
C ALA A 129 6.00 -2.69 -4.95
N GLY A 130 7.00 -1.96 -4.47
CA GLY A 130 8.22 -1.63 -5.19
C GLY A 130 8.09 -0.45 -6.16
N SER A 131 6.87 0.05 -6.41
CA SER A 131 6.66 1.21 -7.28
C SER A 131 6.51 2.51 -6.47
N LYS A 132 7.07 3.60 -6.99
CA LYS A 132 7.01 4.95 -6.41
C LYS A 132 6.70 5.99 -7.49
N GLY A 133 6.02 7.07 -7.12
CA GLY A 133 5.64 8.14 -8.04
C GLY A 133 4.37 7.80 -8.84
N ASN A 134 3.53 6.90 -8.32
CA ASN A 134 2.25 6.55 -8.93
C ASN A 134 1.15 7.57 -8.59
N LEU A 135 1.33 8.33 -7.49
CA LEU A 135 0.48 9.46 -7.14
C LEU A 135 0.93 10.72 -7.88
N TYR A 136 -0.03 11.48 -8.41
CA TYR A 136 0.22 12.80 -8.98
C TYR A 136 0.72 13.78 -7.89
N PRO A 137 1.47 14.84 -8.26
CA PRO A 137 2.02 15.78 -7.28
C PRO A 137 0.99 16.41 -6.35
N HIS A 138 -0.24 16.64 -6.82
CA HIS A 138 -1.31 17.22 -6.01
C HIS A 138 -1.95 16.20 -5.06
N GLU A 139 -2.06 14.94 -5.46
CA GLU A 139 -2.52 13.84 -4.59
C GLU A 139 -1.50 13.57 -3.47
N LEU A 140 -0.20 13.68 -3.78
CA LEU A 140 0.84 13.57 -2.76
C LEU A 140 0.71 14.66 -1.68
N ILE A 141 0.31 15.89 -2.05
CA ILE A 141 0.04 16.96 -1.07
C ILE A 141 -1.05 16.51 -0.09
N VAL A 142 -2.15 15.92 -0.60
CA VAL A 142 -3.24 15.39 0.22
C VAL A 142 -2.73 14.28 1.15
N VAL A 143 -1.96 13.31 0.64
CA VAL A 143 -1.39 12.25 1.47
C VAL A 143 -0.50 12.82 2.59
N ARG A 144 0.37 13.78 2.29
CA ARG A 144 1.24 14.40 3.31
C ARG A 144 0.45 15.18 4.34
N ASP A 145 -0.63 15.82 3.92
CA ASP A 145 -1.55 16.52 4.80
C ASP A 145 -2.28 15.55 5.76
N ILE A 146 -2.79 14.43 5.25
CA ILE A 146 -3.41 13.36 6.06
C ILE A 146 -2.45 12.90 7.16
N LEU A 147 -1.20 12.57 6.80
CA LEU A 147 -0.24 12.04 7.78
C LEU A 147 0.12 13.06 8.87
N ALA A 148 0.22 14.34 8.50
CA ALA A 148 0.49 15.41 9.44
C ALA A 148 -0.70 15.68 10.36
N GLU A 149 -1.93 15.62 9.83
CA GLU A 149 -3.17 15.75 10.60
C GLU A 149 -3.34 14.66 11.66
N LEU A 150 -2.97 13.43 11.29
CA LEU A 150 -3.03 12.25 12.14
C LEU A 150 -1.85 12.17 13.11
N ASP A 151 -1.01 13.20 13.15
CA ASP A 151 0.09 13.35 14.11
C ASP A 151 0.89 12.06 14.32
N GLY A 152 1.33 11.43 13.23
CA GLY A 152 2.20 10.25 13.27
C GLY A 152 1.57 8.99 13.87
N VAL A 153 0.25 8.91 14.07
CA VAL A 153 -0.40 7.64 14.43
C VAL A 153 -0.59 6.71 13.23
N VAL A 154 -0.41 7.23 12.00
CA VAL A 154 -0.42 6.48 10.75
C VAL A 154 0.93 6.61 10.05
N ALA A 155 1.44 5.49 9.54
CA ALA A 155 2.56 5.42 8.62
C ALA A 155 2.03 5.13 7.19
N TRP A 156 2.74 5.64 6.19
CA TRP A 156 2.42 5.44 4.79
C TRP A 156 3.52 4.64 4.09
N GLY A 157 3.13 3.61 3.35
CA GLY A 157 4.06 2.70 2.69
C GLY A 157 4.89 3.33 1.58
N GLY A 158 4.51 4.50 1.06
CA GLY A 158 5.35 5.25 0.11
C GLY A 158 6.66 5.79 0.73
N ASP A 159 6.74 5.83 2.07
CA ASP A 159 7.94 6.19 2.82
C ASP A 159 8.80 4.98 3.24
N PHE A 160 8.35 3.75 2.97
CA PHE A 160 9.12 2.55 3.29
C PHE A 160 10.30 2.35 2.34
N THR A 161 11.30 1.59 2.80
CA THR A 161 12.48 1.22 1.98
C THR A 161 12.09 0.55 0.66
N THR A 162 11.11 -0.35 0.70
CA THR A 162 10.41 -0.84 -0.48
C THR A 162 9.05 -0.13 -0.54
N PRO A 163 8.88 0.86 -1.43
CA PRO A 163 7.66 1.66 -1.45
C PRO A 163 6.42 0.84 -1.74
N LYS A 164 5.32 1.18 -1.08
CA LYS A 164 3.97 0.69 -1.41
C LYS A 164 2.99 1.82 -1.16
N GLU A 165 2.79 2.67 -2.16
CA GLU A 165 2.00 3.90 -2.03
C GLU A 165 0.50 3.63 -1.75
N SER A 166 0.01 2.41 -2.00
CA SER A 166 -1.32 1.97 -1.58
C SER A 166 -1.46 1.79 -0.06
N HIS A 167 -0.37 1.55 0.67
CA HIS A 167 -0.40 1.02 2.03
C HIS A 167 -0.43 2.12 3.10
N PHE A 168 -1.33 1.99 4.05
CA PHE A 168 -1.42 2.81 5.27
C PHE A 168 -1.58 1.90 6.48
N GLU A 169 -0.86 2.18 7.56
CA GLU A 169 -0.93 1.38 8.78
C GLU A 169 -0.89 2.20 10.05
N ILE A 170 -1.48 1.67 11.12
CA ILE A 170 -1.30 2.24 12.46
C ILE A 170 0.17 2.10 12.87
N ALA A 171 0.82 3.23 13.14
CA ALA A 171 2.24 3.33 13.45
C ALA A 171 2.59 3.17 14.94
N VAL A 172 1.56 3.13 15.81
CA VAL A 172 1.73 3.05 17.26
C VAL A 172 1.19 1.75 17.83
N LYS A 173 1.75 1.33 18.97
CA LYS A 173 1.33 0.12 19.70
C LYS A 173 -0.13 0.25 20.20
N PRO A 174 -0.81 -0.89 20.47
CA PRO A 174 -2.12 -0.89 21.11
C PRO A 174 -2.14 -0.04 22.38
N GLY A 175 -3.20 0.75 22.58
CA GLY A 175 -3.39 1.58 23.77
C GLY A 175 -2.56 2.87 23.82
N HIS A 176 -1.79 3.19 22.77
CA HIS A 176 -0.99 4.41 22.75
C HIS A 176 -1.88 5.68 22.86
N PRO A 177 -1.56 6.64 23.75
CA PRO A 177 -2.44 7.77 24.04
C PRO A 177 -2.69 8.68 22.82
N ARG A 178 -1.71 8.83 21.91
CA ARG A 178 -1.88 9.58 20.66
C ARG A 178 -2.98 9.00 19.77
N LEU A 179 -3.06 7.67 19.64
CA LEU A 179 -4.11 7.02 18.85
C LEU A 179 -5.50 7.36 19.41
N LYS A 180 -5.66 7.25 20.73
CA LYS A 180 -6.91 7.62 21.42
C LYS A 180 -7.25 9.10 21.25
N GLY A 181 -6.24 9.98 21.28
CA GLY A 181 -6.40 11.42 21.06
C GLY A 181 -6.90 11.72 19.64
N VAL A 182 -6.25 11.15 18.62
CA VAL A 182 -6.62 11.33 17.21
C VAL A 182 -8.01 10.74 16.92
N ALA A 183 -8.30 9.53 17.41
CA ALA A 183 -9.62 8.92 17.23
C ALA A 183 -10.74 9.76 17.86
N ARG A 184 -10.51 10.33 19.05
CA ARG A 184 -11.48 11.25 19.67
C ARG A 184 -11.68 12.53 18.85
N LYS A 185 -10.60 13.08 18.29
CA LYS A 185 -10.66 14.25 17.40
C LYS A 185 -11.54 13.95 16.18
N ILE A 186 -11.32 12.81 15.53
CA ILE A 186 -12.10 12.36 14.36
C ILE A 186 -13.59 12.21 14.71
N ARG A 187 -13.91 11.51 15.80
CA ARG A 187 -15.31 11.37 16.25
C ARG A 187 -15.96 12.71 16.58
N GLY A 188 -15.18 13.66 17.10
CA GLY A 188 -15.63 15.04 17.35
C GLY A 188 -16.01 15.77 16.06
N TRP A 189 -15.27 15.54 14.97
CA TRP A 189 -15.61 16.07 13.65
C TRP A 189 -16.89 15.46 13.09
N GLU A 190 -17.02 14.13 13.20
CA GLU A 190 -18.18 13.38 12.73
C GLU A 190 -19.48 13.76 13.46
N ALA A 191 -19.38 14.09 14.76
CA ALA A 191 -20.49 14.57 15.57
C ALA A 191 -20.74 16.10 15.44
N GLY A 192 -19.82 16.82 14.79
CA GLY A 192 -19.86 18.27 14.65
C GLY A 192 -20.72 18.75 13.48
N PRO A 193 -20.67 20.05 13.14
CA PRO A 193 -21.50 20.64 12.09
C PRO A 193 -21.05 20.30 10.66
N GLY A 194 -20.10 19.37 10.48
CA GLY A 194 -19.64 18.91 9.17
C GLY A 194 -18.66 19.84 8.43
N ASN A 195 -18.14 20.87 9.10
CA ASN A 195 -17.15 21.80 8.54
C ASN A 195 -15.69 21.38 8.84
N GLU A 196 -15.48 20.21 9.44
CA GLU A 196 -14.19 19.64 9.77
C GLU A 196 -14.15 18.16 9.37
N GLY A 197 -12.95 17.60 9.21
CA GLY A 197 -12.77 16.21 8.83
C GLY A 197 -12.81 15.97 7.32
N ALA A 198 -13.07 14.72 6.92
CA ALA A 198 -12.90 14.31 5.53
C ALA A 198 -13.85 15.02 4.56
N GLY A 199 -13.30 15.54 3.46
CA GLY A 199 -14.07 16.28 2.45
C GLY A 199 -14.32 17.76 2.78
N ALA A 200 -14.04 18.21 4.00
CA ALA A 200 -14.15 19.62 4.41
C ALA A 200 -12.79 20.35 4.46
N ILE A 201 -11.69 19.63 4.25
CA ILE A 201 -10.32 20.14 4.43
C ILE A 201 -9.71 20.55 3.09
N ASP A 202 -9.16 21.76 3.05
CA ASP A 202 -8.26 22.19 1.97
C ASP A 202 -6.80 21.85 2.32
N ALA A 203 -6.29 20.75 1.76
CA ALA A 203 -4.89 20.33 1.90
C ALA A 203 -3.89 21.33 1.28
N PHE A 204 -4.33 22.19 0.37
CA PHE A 204 -3.48 23.17 -0.33
C PHE A 204 -3.32 24.49 0.44
N ALA A 205 -4.13 24.70 1.48
CA ALA A 205 -4.03 25.87 2.34
C ALA A 205 -2.59 26.07 2.86
N PRO A 206 -2.02 27.29 2.80
CA PRO A 206 -0.61 27.53 3.14
C PRO A 206 -0.19 27.01 4.53
N LYS A 207 -1.07 27.14 5.53
CA LYS A 207 -0.84 26.64 6.89
C LYS A 207 -0.71 25.10 6.92
N ARG A 208 -1.59 24.40 6.20
CA ARG A 208 -1.61 22.93 6.10
C ARG A 208 -0.35 22.42 5.39
N ARG A 209 0.00 23.01 4.25
CA ARG A 209 1.24 22.69 3.53
C ARG A 209 2.49 22.89 4.40
N SER A 210 2.52 23.96 5.20
CA SER A 210 3.63 24.21 6.14
C SER A 210 3.69 23.19 7.27
N ALA A 211 2.54 22.81 7.84
CA ALA A 211 2.45 21.76 8.86
C ALA A 211 2.89 20.40 8.30
N ALA A 212 2.48 20.04 7.08
CA ALA A 212 2.88 18.82 6.40
C ALA A 212 4.40 18.77 6.17
N ARG A 213 5.00 19.85 5.66
CA ARG A 213 6.46 19.94 5.51
C ARG A 213 7.20 19.85 6.85
N ALA A 214 6.68 20.50 7.89
CA ALA A 214 7.26 20.42 9.23
C ALA A 214 7.16 18.99 9.80
N PHE A 215 6.08 18.28 9.52
CA PHE A 215 5.95 16.86 9.87
C PHE A 215 6.96 15.99 9.15
N GLN A 216 7.10 16.14 7.84
CA GLN A 216 8.06 15.33 7.09
C GLN A 216 9.48 15.50 7.62
N ARG A 217 9.89 16.74 7.95
CA ARG A 217 11.22 17.01 8.52
C ARG A 217 11.44 16.41 9.92
N ARG A 218 10.38 16.22 10.72
CA ARG A 218 10.48 15.64 12.07
C ARG A 218 10.45 14.10 12.05
N ALA A 219 9.98 13.52 10.95
CA ALA A 219 9.78 12.09 10.78
C ALA A 219 10.87 11.41 9.92
N ALA A 220 11.68 12.19 9.21
CA ALA A 220 12.88 11.76 8.50
C ALA A 220 14.08 11.63 9.45
#